data_AF-A0A383DIT2-F1
#
_entry.id   AF-A0A383DIT2-F1
#
_cell.length_a   1.000
_cell.length_b   1.000
_cell.length_c   1.000
_cell.angle_alpha   90.00
_cell.angle_beta   90.00
_cell.angle_gamma   90.00
#
_symmetry.space_group_name_H-M   'P 1'
#
loop_
_entity.id
_entity.type
_entity.pdbx_description
1 polymer ?
#
loop_
_entity_poly.entity_id
_entity_poly.type
_entity_poly.pdbx_seq_one_letter_code
_entity_poly.pdbx_strand_id
1 'polypeptide(L)'
;MVIWLIGRVIEALVFLSVWTAVAESQGGQTGGFSAGDFAAYYIIMMMMGHLTFTWFMYEFEFRVRSGSFSPLLLQPLHPIHRDIAMNISYKLLTLVVMLPTMFLMVGLFDPTFNTPTWAVWAAVPVVLLAFLMRFFVEWGLALVALWTTRTEAANQIYFAALLFFSGQMAPLALMPEWVQSL
;
A
#
# COMPACT_ATOMS: atom_id res chain seq x y z
N MET A 1 14.41 -6.36 -4.86
CA MET A 1 13.55 -5.17 -5.07
C MET A 1 12.50 -5.41 -6.16
N VAL A 2 12.89 -5.83 -7.36
CA VAL A 2 11.95 -6.03 -8.49
C VAL A 2 10.85 -7.06 -8.19
N ILE A 3 11.18 -8.16 -7.51
CA ILE A 3 10.19 -9.20 -7.15
C ILE A 3 9.00 -8.67 -6.35
N TRP A 4 9.23 -7.72 -5.44
CA TRP A 4 8.19 -7.12 -4.62
C TRP A 4 7.31 -6.14 -5.42
N LEU A 5 7.90 -5.44 -6.40
CA LEU A 5 7.14 -4.60 -7.33
C LEU A 5 6.23 -5.44 -8.22
N ILE A 6 6.76 -6.55 -8.75
CA ILE A 6 5.96 -7.50 -9.54
C ILE A 6 4.79 -8.02 -8.71
N GLY A 7 5.01 -8.40 -7.45
CA GLY A 7 3.94 -8.84 -6.56
C GLY A 7 2.83 -7.81 -6.40
N ARG A 8 3.18 -6.52 -6.21
CA ARG A 8 2.20 -5.41 -6.14
C ARG A 8 1.39 -5.24 -7.41
N VAL A 9 2.04 -5.34 -8.57
CA VAL A 9 1.38 -5.20 -9.87
C VAL A 9 0.46 -6.39 -10.14
N ILE A 10 0.93 -7.61 -9.86
CA ILE A 10 0.12 -8.83 -9.98
C ILE A 10 -1.10 -8.76 -9.08
N GLU A 11 -0.94 -8.33 -7.83
CA GLU A 11 -2.05 -8.20 -6.90
C GLU A 11 -3.14 -7.26 -7.45
N ALA A 12 -2.76 -6.08 -7.93
CA ALA A 12 -3.69 -5.15 -8.56
C ALA A 12 -4.37 -5.74 -9.80
N LEU A 13 -3.60 -6.44 -10.65
CA LEU A 13 -4.14 -7.11 -11.85
C LEU A 13 -5.11 -8.23 -11.50
N VAL A 14 -4.81 -9.04 -10.48
CA VAL A 14 -5.67 -10.14 -10.05
C VAL A 14 -6.99 -9.59 -9.54
N PHE A 15 -6.97 -8.63 -8.62
CA PHE A 15 -8.21 -8.07 -8.09
C PHE A 15 -9.03 -7.34 -9.15
N LEU A 16 -8.37 -6.56 -10.01
CA LEU A 16 -9.01 -5.94 -11.16
C LEU A 16 -9.70 -6.99 -12.03
N SER A 17 -8.97 -8.03 -12.43
CA SER A 17 -9.49 -9.09 -13.31
C SER A 17 -10.65 -9.87 -12.70
N VAL A 18 -10.58 -10.14 -11.39
CA VAL A 18 -11.65 -10.82 -10.65
C VAL A 18 -12.91 -9.94 -10.65
N TRP A 19 -12.78 -8.67 -10.30
CA TRP A 19 -13.94 -7.78 -10.19
C TRP A 19 -14.53 -7.39 -11.54
N THR A 20 -13.72 -7.26 -12.59
CA THR A 20 -14.23 -7.07 -13.96
C THR A 20 -15.02 -8.31 -14.42
N ALA A 21 -14.51 -9.52 -14.17
CA ALA A 21 -15.23 -10.76 -14.51
C ALA A 21 -16.55 -10.90 -13.73
N VAL A 22 -16.56 -10.51 -12.45
CA VAL A 22 -17.78 -10.47 -11.63
C VAL A 22 -18.78 -9.46 -12.22
N ALA A 23 -18.33 -8.25 -12.57
CA ALA A 23 -19.18 -7.22 -13.16
C ALA A 23 -19.81 -7.68 -14.48
N GLU A 24 -19.02 -8.31 -15.36
CA GLU A 24 -19.50 -8.89 -16.61
C GLU A 24 -20.55 -9.99 -16.38
N SER A 25 -20.31 -10.87 -15.39
CA SER A 25 -21.25 -11.94 -15.04
C SER A 25 -22.59 -11.44 -14.48
N GLN A 26 -22.61 -10.23 -13.91
CA GLN A 26 -23.78 -9.60 -13.29
C GLN A 26 -24.48 -8.58 -14.22
N GLY A 27 -24.18 -8.58 -15.52
CA GLY A 27 -24.82 -7.69 -16.49
C GLY A 27 -24.09 -6.37 -16.73
N GLY A 28 -22.79 -6.33 -16.44
CA GLY A 28 -21.87 -5.23 -16.75
C GLY A 28 -21.54 -4.30 -15.58
N GLN A 29 -22.19 -4.47 -14.43
CA GLN A 29 -21.95 -3.67 -13.22
C GLN A 29 -22.10 -4.51 -11.95
N THR A 30 -21.37 -4.16 -10.90
CA THR A 30 -21.54 -4.74 -9.55
C THR A 30 -21.54 -3.62 -8.52
N GLY A 31 -22.65 -3.49 -7.78
CA GLY A 31 -22.85 -2.44 -6.77
C GLY A 31 -22.57 -1.02 -7.26
N GLY A 32 -22.90 -0.73 -8.53
CA GLY A 32 -22.69 0.58 -9.16
C GLY A 32 -21.32 0.81 -9.76
N PHE A 33 -20.41 -0.18 -9.72
CA PHE A 33 -19.11 -0.12 -10.39
C PHE A 33 -19.18 -0.84 -11.74
N SER A 34 -18.77 -0.15 -12.80
CA SER A 34 -18.46 -0.75 -14.11
C SER A 34 -17.03 -1.30 -14.15
N ALA A 35 -16.70 -2.05 -15.20
CA ALA A 35 -15.33 -2.53 -15.42
C ALA A 35 -14.29 -1.39 -15.44
N GLY A 36 -14.64 -0.25 -16.03
CA GLY A 36 -13.77 0.94 -16.03
C GLY A 36 -13.58 1.55 -14.64
N ASP A 37 -14.59 1.46 -13.78
CA ASP A 37 -14.50 2.00 -12.41
C ASP A 37 -13.61 1.12 -11.54
N PHE A 38 -13.68 -0.21 -11.71
CA PHE A 38 -12.75 -1.14 -11.08
C PHE A 38 -11.31 -0.93 -11.57
N ALA A 39 -11.11 -0.67 -12.87
CA ALA A 39 -9.80 -0.36 -13.41
C ALA A 39 -9.22 0.92 -12.77
N ALA A 40 -10.02 2.00 -12.71
CA ALA A 40 -9.61 3.24 -12.06
C ALA A 40 -9.26 3.01 -10.58
N TYR A 41 -10.12 2.28 -9.85
CA TYR A 41 -9.95 1.98 -8.44
C TYR A 41 -8.63 1.23 -8.17
N TYR A 42 -8.39 0.10 -8.84
CA TYR A 42 -7.23 -0.74 -8.56
C TYR A 42 -5.91 -0.13 -9.06
N ILE A 43 -5.93 0.67 -10.14
CA ILE A 43 -4.74 1.41 -10.58
C ILE A 43 -4.36 2.49 -9.55
N ILE A 44 -5.34 3.26 -9.06
CA ILE A 44 -5.10 4.26 -8.02
C ILE A 44 -4.65 3.57 -6.73
N MET A 45 -5.31 2.49 -6.33
CA MET A 45 -4.97 1.74 -5.13
C MET A 45 -3.56 1.16 -5.19
N MET A 46 -3.13 0.63 -6.34
CA MET A 46 -1.76 0.20 -6.55
C MET A 46 -0.76 1.34 -6.31
N MET A 47 -1.02 2.51 -6.90
CA MET A 47 -0.13 3.66 -6.77
C MET A 47 -0.10 4.22 -5.34
N MET A 48 -1.27 4.40 -4.72
CA MET A 48 -1.38 4.86 -3.34
C MET A 48 -0.75 3.86 -2.36
N GLY A 49 -0.97 2.57 -2.59
CA GLY A 49 -0.35 1.48 -1.84
C GLY A 49 1.17 1.53 -1.93
N HIS A 50 1.74 1.78 -3.11
CA HIS A 50 3.18 1.91 -3.30
C HIS A 50 3.77 3.16 -2.64
N LEU A 51 3.09 4.31 -2.79
CA LEU A 51 3.51 5.60 -2.23
C LEU A 51 3.44 5.63 -0.70
N THR A 52 2.55 4.86 -0.08
CA THR A 52 2.44 4.80 1.39
C THR A 52 3.29 3.69 2.00
N PHE A 53 3.66 2.67 1.22
CA PHE A 53 4.33 1.46 1.72
C PHE A 53 5.65 1.72 2.43
N THR A 54 5.86 1.09 3.58
CA THR A 54 7.11 1.14 4.32
C THR A 54 7.66 -0.27 4.58
N TRP A 55 8.98 -0.39 4.71
CA TRP A 55 9.67 -1.68 4.89
C TRP A 55 10.24 -1.86 6.30
N PHE A 56 9.95 -0.92 7.20
CA PHE A 56 10.65 -0.77 8.47
C PHE A 56 10.43 -1.93 9.42
N MET A 57 9.23 -2.52 9.43
CA MET A 57 8.92 -3.66 10.30
C MET A 57 9.91 -4.82 10.13
N TYR A 58 10.20 -5.19 8.88
CA TYR A 58 11.11 -6.30 8.56
C TYR A 58 12.56 -5.95 8.84
N GLU A 59 12.96 -4.72 8.50
CA GLU A 59 14.36 -4.29 8.67
C GLU A 59 14.71 -4.08 10.14
N PHE A 60 13.78 -3.54 10.93
CA PHE A 60 13.97 -3.34 12.36
C PHE A 60 14.07 -4.65 13.11
N GLU A 61 13.22 -5.65 12.80
CA GLU A 61 13.35 -7.00 13.33
C GLU A 61 14.76 -7.55 13.08
N PHE A 62 15.24 -7.47 11.83
CA PHE A 62 16.58 -7.93 11.48
C PHE A 62 17.65 -7.20 12.29
N ARG A 63 17.56 -5.88 12.42
CA ARG A 63 18.53 -5.06 13.16
C ARG A 63 18.58 -5.41 14.65
N VAL A 64 17.43 -5.67 15.26
CA VAL A 64 17.34 -6.09 16.67
C VAL A 64 17.92 -7.50 16.84
N ARG A 65 17.51 -8.46 16.02
CA ARG A 65 17.96 -9.86 16.12
C ARG A 65 19.46 -10.03 15.82
N SER A 66 20.01 -9.23 14.91
CA SER A 66 21.44 -9.26 14.56
C SER A 66 22.32 -8.43 15.50
N GLY A 67 21.74 -7.68 16.44
CA GLY A 67 22.48 -6.74 17.31
C GLY A 67 23.02 -5.51 16.58
N SER A 68 22.74 -5.34 15.28
CA SER A 68 23.20 -4.19 14.49
C SER A 68 22.48 -2.88 14.83
N PHE A 69 21.43 -2.94 15.66
CA PHE A 69 20.76 -1.75 16.19
C PHE A 69 21.60 -1.00 17.25
N SER A 70 22.37 -1.70 18.09
CA SER A 70 23.13 -1.05 19.18
C SER A 70 24.16 -0.02 18.68
N PRO A 71 24.97 -0.29 17.63
CA PRO A 71 25.89 0.70 17.07
C PRO A 71 25.18 1.92 16.45
N LEU A 72 23.92 1.79 16.03
CA LEU A 72 23.15 2.91 15.48
C LEU A 72 22.72 3.88 16.60
N LEU A 73 22.42 3.37 17.79
CA LEU A 73 22.04 4.19 18.95
C LEU A 73 23.20 4.99 19.54
N LEU A 74 24.45 4.54 19.33
CA LEU A 74 25.65 5.26 19.76
C LEU A 74 25.98 6.48 18.89
N GLN A 75 25.28 6.64 17.77
CA GLN A 75 25.52 7.73 16.84
C GLN A 75 24.70 8.95 17.25
N PRO A 76 25.20 10.18 17.02
CA PRO A 76 24.51 11.41 17.40
C PRO A 76 23.25 11.70 16.54
N LEU A 77 22.89 10.79 15.63
CA LEU A 77 21.74 10.90 14.73
C LEU A 77 20.75 9.78 15.03
N HIS A 78 19.50 10.15 15.31
CA HIS A 78 18.45 9.17 15.58
C HIS A 78 18.22 8.26 14.35
N PRO A 79 18.09 6.92 14.53
CA PRO A 79 17.98 5.96 13.42
C PRO A 79 16.85 6.27 12.41
N ILE A 80 15.77 6.90 12.90
CA ILE A 80 14.60 7.31 12.11
C ILE A 80 14.95 8.11 10.85
N HIS A 81 15.99 8.95 10.89
CA HIS A 81 16.36 9.78 9.74
C HIS A 81 16.91 8.92 8.59
N ARG A 82 17.64 7.86 8.91
CA ARG A 82 18.16 6.91 7.92
C ARG A 82 17.04 6.10 7.30
N ASP A 83 16.09 5.70 8.13
CA ASP A 83 14.91 4.95 7.72
C ASP A 83 14.06 5.77 6.73
N ILE A 84 13.75 7.03 7.07
CA ILE A 84 13.03 7.95 6.19
C ILE A 84 13.79 8.14 4.87
N ALA A 85 15.10 8.42 4.93
CA ALA A 85 15.92 8.62 3.74
C ALA A 85 15.93 7.39 2.82
N MET A 86 16.15 6.20 3.37
CA MET A 86 16.11 4.94 2.61
C MET A 86 14.75 4.70 1.96
N ASN A 87 13.66 5.01 2.65
CA ASN A 87 12.33 4.81 2.10
C ASN A 87 12.01 5.78 0.95
N ILE A 88 12.43 7.04 1.08
CA ILE A 88 12.31 8.03 0.00
C ILE A 88 13.17 7.60 -1.19
N SER A 89 14.42 7.19 -0.97
CA SER A 89 15.30 6.69 -2.05
C SER A 89 14.70 5.48 -2.75
N TYR A 90 14.14 4.53 -2.00
CA TYR A 90 13.43 3.37 -2.56
C TYR A 90 12.27 3.81 -3.47
N LYS A 91 11.43 4.74 -3.00
CA LYS A 91 10.29 5.25 -3.79
C LYS A 91 10.74 5.92 -5.08
N LEU A 92 11.72 6.82 -4.99
CA LEU A 92 12.23 7.53 -6.17
C LEU A 92 12.77 6.57 -7.23
N LEU A 93 13.52 5.54 -6.82
CA LEU A 93 14.04 4.53 -7.75
C LEU A 93 12.94 3.63 -8.32
N THR A 94 11.96 3.25 -7.50
CA THR A 94 10.90 2.33 -7.92
C THR A 94 9.79 3.00 -8.73
N LEU A 95 9.60 4.31 -8.60
CA LEU A 95 8.67 5.09 -9.43
C LEU A 95 9.04 5.03 -10.91
N VAL A 96 10.32 4.85 -11.24
CA VAL A 96 10.78 4.64 -12.63
C VAL A 96 10.14 3.40 -13.26
N VAL A 97 9.80 2.39 -12.46
CA VAL A 97 9.10 1.18 -12.91
C VAL A 97 7.59 1.32 -12.74
N MET A 98 7.15 1.85 -11.59
CA MET A 98 5.71 1.93 -11.27
C MET A 98 4.94 2.92 -12.15
N LEU A 99 5.55 4.04 -12.57
CA LEU A 99 4.89 5.01 -13.45
C LEU A 99 4.62 4.41 -14.84
N PRO A 100 5.60 3.82 -15.56
CA PRO A 100 5.32 3.10 -16.80
C PRO A 100 4.27 2.00 -16.66
N THR A 101 4.32 1.23 -15.57
CA THR A 101 3.31 0.18 -15.32
C THR A 101 1.91 0.78 -15.14
N MET A 102 1.79 1.89 -14.40
CA MET A 102 0.51 2.60 -14.28
C MET A 102 0.00 3.05 -15.65
N PHE A 103 0.82 3.70 -16.47
CA PHE A 103 0.41 4.14 -17.80
C PHE A 103 0.03 2.97 -18.72
N LEU A 104 0.75 1.85 -18.63
CA LEU A 104 0.42 0.63 -19.36
C LEU A 104 -0.95 0.09 -18.93
N MET A 105 -1.23 0.03 -17.63
CA MET A 105 -2.54 -0.43 -17.13
C MET A 105 -3.66 0.52 -17.56
N VAL A 106 -3.43 1.85 -17.53
CA VAL A 106 -4.41 2.83 -18.03
C VAL A 106 -4.73 2.59 -19.51
N GLY A 107 -3.72 2.30 -20.34
CA GLY A 107 -3.93 2.03 -21.77
C GLY A 107 -4.52 0.65 -22.08
N LEU A 108 -4.45 -0.32 -21.16
CA LEU A 108 -4.96 -1.67 -21.36
C LEU A 108 -6.40 -1.87 -20.86
N PHE A 109 -6.80 -1.13 -19.83
CA PHE A 109 -8.05 -1.36 -19.10
C PHE A 109 -9.06 -0.21 -19.19
N ASP A 110 -8.72 0.86 -19.94
CA ASP A 110 -9.60 2.02 -20.19
C ASP A 110 -10.37 2.52 -18.95
N PRO A 111 -9.67 2.95 -17.88
CA PRO A 111 -10.29 3.32 -16.62
C PRO A 111 -11.16 4.58 -16.73
N THR A 112 -12.31 4.58 -16.04
CA THR A 112 -13.25 5.70 -15.97
C THR A 112 -12.90 6.63 -14.80
N PHE A 113 -12.12 7.68 -15.07
CA PHE A 113 -11.77 8.67 -14.05
C PHE A 113 -12.83 9.76 -13.93
N ASN A 114 -13.73 9.64 -12.94
CA ASN A 114 -14.66 10.71 -12.54
C ASN A 114 -14.04 11.62 -11.46
N THR A 115 -12.75 11.95 -11.58
CA THR A 115 -12.01 12.66 -10.52
C THR A 115 -12.05 14.17 -10.75
N PRO A 116 -12.63 14.96 -9.83
CA PRO A 116 -12.63 16.41 -9.96
C PRO A 116 -11.20 16.97 -9.74
N THR A 117 -10.87 18.08 -10.41
CA THR A 117 -9.50 18.65 -10.39
C THR A 117 -8.99 18.97 -8.98
N TRP A 118 -9.88 19.34 -8.05
CA TRP A 118 -9.51 19.59 -6.66
C TRP A 118 -9.00 18.33 -5.95
N ALA A 119 -9.50 17.15 -6.31
CA ALA A 119 -9.08 15.89 -5.70
C ALA A 119 -7.65 15.51 -6.09
N VAL A 120 -7.20 15.90 -7.29
CA VAL A 120 -5.81 15.73 -7.73
C VAL A 120 -4.86 16.55 -6.85
N TRP A 121 -5.22 17.80 -6.54
CA TRP A 121 -4.43 18.63 -5.63
C TRP A 121 -4.50 18.16 -4.19
N ALA A 122 -5.67 17.67 -3.74
CA ALA A 122 -5.85 17.09 -2.42
C ALA A 122 -5.09 15.76 -2.24
N ALA A 123 -4.78 15.04 -3.33
CA ALA A 123 -4.03 13.80 -3.26
C ALA A 123 -2.63 13.98 -2.64
N VAL A 124 -1.97 15.12 -2.88
CA VAL A 124 -0.64 15.39 -2.34
C VAL A 124 -0.62 15.41 -0.79
N PRO A 125 -1.41 16.26 -0.10
CA PRO A 125 -1.45 16.23 1.36
C PRO A 125 -2.04 14.92 1.91
N VAL A 126 -3.00 14.30 1.21
CA VAL A 126 -3.59 13.02 1.65
C VAL A 126 -2.56 11.90 1.63
N VAL A 127 -1.77 11.76 0.55
CA VAL A 127 -0.70 10.76 0.46
C VAL A 127 0.36 11.00 1.52
N LEU A 128 0.72 12.25 1.77
CA LEU A 128 1.69 12.59 2.81
C LEU A 128 1.19 12.18 4.20
N LEU A 129 -0.06 12.52 4.54
CA LEU A 129 -0.68 12.16 5.81
C LEU A 129 -0.84 10.63 5.95
N ALA A 130 -1.29 9.95 4.89
CA ALA A 130 -1.40 8.50 4.87
C ALA A 130 -0.04 7.82 5.04
N PHE A 131 1.01 8.35 4.41
CA PHE A 131 2.38 7.88 4.59
C PHE A 131 2.85 8.09 6.03
N LEU A 132 2.65 9.28 6.62
CA LEU A 132 3.05 9.56 8.00
C LEU A 132 2.30 8.66 8.98
N MET A 133 0.99 8.49 8.82
CA MET A 133 0.18 7.61 9.66
C MET A 133 0.69 6.17 9.58
N ARG A 134 0.90 5.66 8.37
CA ARG A 134 1.44 4.32 8.15
C ARG A 134 2.85 4.18 8.74
N PHE A 135 3.70 5.18 8.54
CA PHE A 135 5.05 5.24 9.09
C PHE A 135 5.03 5.09 10.61
N PHE A 136 4.24 5.90 11.33
CA PHE A 136 4.22 5.86 12.79
C PHE A 136 3.64 4.55 13.33
N VAL A 137 2.59 4.02 12.70
CA VAL A 137 2.01 2.72 13.08
C VAL A 137 3.03 1.60 12.88
N GLU A 138 3.67 1.55 11.71
CA GLU A 138 4.64 0.49 11.41
C GLU A 138 5.92 0.60 12.23
N TRP A 139 6.38 1.83 12.51
CA TRP A 139 7.53 2.06 13.38
C TRP A 139 7.22 1.72 14.83
N GLY A 140 6.01 2.00 15.31
CA GLY A 140 5.53 1.56 16.63
C GLY A 140 5.46 0.04 16.75
N LEU A 141 4.94 -0.65 15.72
CA LEU A 141 4.91 -2.11 15.66
C LEU A 141 6.32 -2.71 15.58
N ALA A 142 7.24 -2.05 14.88
CA ALA A 142 8.64 -2.46 14.83
C ALA A 142 9.32 -2.46 16.21
N LEU A 143 8.98 -1.50 17.09
CA LEU A 143 9.53 -1.46 18.46
C LEU A 143 9.13 -2.67 19.32
N VAL A 144 8.04 -3.38 18.97
CA VAL A 144 7.62 -4.62 19.65
C VAL A 144 8.70 -5.72 19.49
N ALA A 145 9.55 -5.63 18.47
CA ALA A 145 10.72 -6.49 18.28
C ALA A 145 11.71 -6.47 19.44
N LEU A 146 11.74 -5.39 20.23
CA LEU A 146 12.64 -5.26 21.37
C LEU A 146 12.27 -6.22 22.53
N TRP A 147 11.00 -6.61 22.60
CA TRP A 147 10.46 -7.40 23.71
C TRP A 147 9.97 -8.79 23.29
N THR A 148 9.81 -9.02 21.98
CA THR A 148 9.24 -10.26 21.44
C THR A 148 10.20 -10.92 20.45
N THR A 149 10.22 -12.26 20.47
CA THR A 149 11.03 -13.06 19.53
C THR A 149 10.31 -13.35 18.22
N ARG A 150 8.99 -13.12 18.14
CA ARG A 150 8.14 -13.35 16.95
C ARG A 150 7.37 -12.09 16.54
N THR A 151 8.07 -11.15 15.93
CA THR A 151 7.50 -9.95 15.28
C THR A 151 6.70 -10.27 14.03
N GLU A 152 7.07 -11.33 13.33
CA GLU A 152 6.39 -11.75 12.11
C GLU A 152 4.89 -11.99 12.31
N ALA A 153 4.49 -12.58 13.44
CA ALA A 153 3.07 -12.80 13.73
C ALA A 153 2.30 -11.48 13.90
N ALA A 154 2.91 -10.46 14.51
CA ALA A 154 2.31 -9.14 14.66
C ALA A 154 2.16 -8.44 13.30
N ASN A 155 3.18 -8.55 12.44
CA ASN A 155 3.14 -8.03 11.07
C ASN A 155 2.02 -8.70 10.26
N GLN A 156 1.87 -10.02 10.36
CA GLN A 156 0.83 -10.76 9.65
C GLN A 156 -0.58 -10.33 10.07
N ILE A 157 -0.81 -10.12 11.37
CA ILE A 157 -2.11 -9.60 11.87
C ILE A 157 -2.37 -8.20 11.30
N TYR A 158 -1.35 -7.33 11.28
CA TYR A 158 -1.46 -5.99 10.70
C TYR A 158 -1.80 -6.02 9.20
N PHE A 159 -1.10 -6.85 8.40
CA PHE A 159 -1.37 -6.99 6.97
C PHE A 159 -2.71 -7.65 6.69
N ALA A 160 -3.14 -8.62 7.50
CA ALA A 160 -4.47 -9.22 7.40
C ALA A 160 -5.55 -8.16 7.65
N ALA A 161 -5.42 -7.37 8.72
CA ALA A 161 -6.34 -6.27 8.99
C ALA A 161 -6.38 -5.27 7.83
N LEU A 162 -5.23 -4.87 7.29
CA LEU A 162 -5.19 -4.01 6.10
C LEU A 162 -5.92 -4.64 4.92
N LEU A 163 -5.69 -5.91 4.61
CA LEU A 163 -6.33 -6.57 3.46
C LEU A 163 -7.87 -6.51 3.52
N PHE A 164 -8.44 -6.74 4.71
CA PHE A 164 -9.89 -6.76 4.91
C PHE A 164 -10.50 -5.37 5.08
N PHE A 165 -9.82 -4.43 5.74
CA PHE A 165 -10.42 -3.14 6.11
C PHE A 165 -9.99 -1.96 5.24
N SER A 166 -8.97 -2.10 4.38
CA SER A 166 -8.50 -1.00 3.53
C SER A 166 -9.22 -0.84 2.19
N GLY A 167 -10.16 -1.75 1.89
CA GLY A 167 -10.77 -1.85 0.56
C GLY A 167 -9.91 -2.58 -0.49
N GLN A 168 -8.81 -3.22 -0.06
CA GLN A 168 -7.87 -3.89 -0.98
C GLN A 168 -8.48 -5.10 -1.65
N MET A 169 -9.27 -5.88 -0.90
CA MET A 169 -9.95 -7.05 -1.44
C MET A 169 -11.15 -6.67 -2.33
N ALA A 170 -11.87 -5.60 -1.98
CA ALA A 170 -13.05 -5.12 -2.66
C ALA A 170 -13.23 -3.62 -2.38
N PRO A 171 -13.75 -2.82 -3.33
CA PRO A 171 -14.15 -1.45 -3.03
C PRO A 171 -15.02 -1.37 -1.78
N LEU A 172 -14.74 -0.42 -0.89
CA LEU A 172 -15.43 -0.29 0.41
C LEU A 172 -16.96 -0.23 0.27
N ALA A 173 -17.47 0.35 -0.82
CA ALA A 173 -18.89 0.41 -1.12
C ALA A 173 -19.56 -0.96 -1.37
N LEU A 174 -18.77 -1.99 -1.70
CA LEU A 174 -19.24 -3.38 -1.87
C LEU A 174 -19.12 -4.21 -0.58
N MET A 175 -18.47 -3.67 0.45
CA MET A 175 -18.33 -4.37 1.74
C MET A 175 -19.63 -4.29 2.56
N PRO A 176 -19.84 -5.18 3.55
CA PRO A 176 -20.98 -5.11 4.44
C PRO A 176 -21.06 -3.76 5.19
N GLU A 177 -22.27 -3.28 5.50
CA GLU A 177 -22.51 -1.96 6.11
C GLU A 177 -21.68 -1.73 7.39
N TRP A 178 -21.51 -2.77 8.22
CA TRP A 178 -20.73 -2.67 9.46
C TRP A 178 -19.24 -2.34 9.20
N VAL A 179 -18.68 -2.78 8.07
CA VAL A 179 -17.30 -2.44 7.67
C VAL A 179 -17.22 -1.01 7.16
N GLN A 180 -18.25 -0.54 6.47
CA GLN A 180 -18.29 0.82 5.92
C GLN A 180 -18.36 1.90 7.00
N SER A 181 -18.87 1.56 8.19
CA SER A 181 -19.04 2.49 9.33
C SER A 181 -17.87 2.54 10.33
N LEU A 182 -16.84 1.70 10.13
CA LEU A 182 -15.65 1.61 10.99
C LEU A 182 -14.60 2.67 10.63
#